data_AF-A0A1G1IG02-F1
#
_entry.id   AF-A0A1G1IG02-F1
#
_cell.length_a   1.000
_cell.length_b   1.000
_cell.length_c   1.000
_cell.angle_alpha   90.00
_cell.angle_beta   90.00
_cell.angle_gamma   90.00
#
_symmetry.space_group_name_H-M   'P 1'
#
loop_
_entity.id
_entity.type
_entity.pdbx_description
1 polymer ?
#
loop_
_entity_poly.entity_id
_entity_poly.type
_entity_poly.pdbx_seq_one_letter_code
_entity_poly.pdbx_strand_id
1 'polypeptide(L)'
;MPPSETLSREEAIQAGALIDVTPIAHRMGLRLPVTFSRPLWEIGITAARNVPEEEFEGRVRDVLMAFRLKLAAARVASPLVEFPALLAFPPNPIPQACVLFAVAHQEADAQMALTFLLPGEVSTTSIPFSAGE
;
A
#
# COMPACT_ATOMS: atom_id res chain seq x y z
N MET A 1 -10.63 -23.34 11.64
CA MET A 1 -10.25 -21.96 11.29
C MET A 1 -11.41 -21.10 11.77
N PRO A 2 -11.23 -20.19 12.75
CA PRO A 2 -12.33 -19.28 13.10
C PRO A 2 -12.69 -18.45 11.86
N PRO A 3 -13.94 -18.01 11.71
CA PRO A 3 -14.30 -17.11 10.62
C PRO A 3 -13.41 -15.88 10.72
N SER A 4 -12.65 -15.60 9.66
CA SER A 4 -11.92 -14.34 9.56
C SER A 4 -12.99 -13.25 9.46
N GLU A 5 -13.30 -12.58 10.56
CA GLU A 5 -14.13 -11.38 10.55
C GLU A 5 -13.44 -10.38 9.62
N THR A 6 -14.04 -10.15 8.46
CA THR A 6 -13.57 -9.18 7.49
C THR A 6 -13.88 -7.80 8.06
N LEU A 7 -12.87 -7.16 8.63
CA LEU A 7 -12.97 -5.77 9.11
C LEU A 7 -13.15 -4.82 7.93
N SER A 8 -13.97 -3.80 8.10
CA SER A 8 -14.00 -2.63 7.23
C SER A 8 -12.68 -1.85 7.32
N ARG A 9 -12.40 -0.99 6.34
CA ARG A 9 -11.21 -0.12 6.39
C ARG A 9 -11.19 0.76 7.62
N GLU A 10 -12.33 1.32 8.01
CA GLU A 10 -12.41 2.18 9.20
C GLU A 10 -12.07 1.40 10.48
N GLU A 11 -12.64 0.20 10.66
CA GLU A 11 -12.31 -0.66 11.80
C GLU A 11 -10.84 -1.08 11.78
N ALA A 12 -10.28 -1.37 10.61
CA ALA A 12 -8.87 -1.72 10.47
C ALA A 12 -7.92 -0.53 10.77
N ILE A 13 -8.32 0.70 10.43
CA ILE A 13 -7.59 1.92 10.82
C ILE A 13 -7.67 2.12 12.33
N GLN A 14 -8.86 1.99 12.92
CA GLN A 14 -9.07 2.16 14.37
C GLN A 14 -8.32 1.08 15.18
N ALA A 15 -8.27 -0.15 14.68
CA ALA A 15 -7.48 -1.23 15.26
C ALA A 15 -5.97 -1.06 15.02
N GLY A 16 -5.56 -0.05 14.24
CA GLY A 16 -4.18 0.23 13.91
C GLY A 16 -3.55 -0.74 12.92
N ALA A 17 -4.31 -1.61 12.26
CA ALA A 17 -3.81 -2.51 11.22
C ALA A 17 -3.49 -1.75 9.91
N LEU A 18 -4.22 -0.66 9.65
CA LEU A 18 -4.01 0.24 8.51
C LEU A 18 -3.69 1.66 8.98
N ILE A 19 -2.92 2.38 8.17
CA ILE A 19 -2.58 3.79 8.38
C ILE A 19 -3.23 4.59 7.26
N ASP A 20 -4.06 5.56 7.62
CA ASP A 20 -4.65 6.45 6.65
C ASP A 20 -3.62 7.45 6.13
N VAL A 21 -3.34 7.39 4.83
CA VAL A 21 -2.46 8.34 4.13
C VAL A 21 -3.23 9.13 3.08
N THR A 22 -4.56 9.06 3.09
CA THR A 22 -5.46 9.75 2.17
C THR A 22 -5.19 11.25 2.06
N PRO A 23 -4.97 12.00 3.15
CA PRO A 23 -4.68 13.43 3.03
C PRO A 23 -3.44 13.74 2.20
N ILE A 24 -2.38 12.91 2.29
CA ILE A 24 -1.15 13.07 1.51
C ILE A 24 -1.42 12.65 0.06
N ALA A 25 -2.11 11.53 -0.15
CA ALA A 25 -2.47 11.03 -1.47
C ALA A 25 -3.32 12.04 -2.28
N HIS A 26 -4.30 12.68 -1.63
CA HIS A 26 -5.13 13.73 -2.22
C HIS A 26 -4.30 14.93 -2.66
N ARG A 27 -3.34 15.40 -1.84
CA ARG A 27 -2.39 16.47 -2.23
C ARG A 27 -1.55 16.10 -3.45
N MET A 28 -1.33 14.80 -3.67
CA MET A 28 -0.61 14.27 -4.84
C MET A 28 -1.53 13.95 -6.04
N GLY A 29 -2.82 14.22 -5.96
CA GLY A 29 -3.77 14.00 -7.07
C GLY A 29 -4.33 12.57 -7.17
N LEU A 30 -4.05 11.68 -6.21
CA LEU A 30 -4.78 10.41 -6.07
C LEU A 30 -6.08 10.71 -5.32
N ARG A 31 -7.24 10.53 -5.96
CA ARG A 31 -8.54 10.92 -5.39
C ARG A 31 -9.23 9.81 -4.57
N LEU A 32 -8.72 8.59 -4.65
CA LEU A 32 -9.23 7.45 -3.88
C LEU A 32 -8.71 7.53 -2.43
N PRO A 33 -9.44 7.02 -1.43
CA PRO A 33 -8.89 6.74 -0.11
C PRO A 33 -7.69 5.81 -0.24
N VAL A 34 -6.62 6.12 0.50
CA VAL A 34 -5.38 5.34 0.47
C VAL A 34 -4.96 4.99 1.88
N THR A 35 -4.61 3.73 2.10
CA THR A 35 -4.05 3.21 3.34
C THR A 35 -2.75 2.47 3.08
N PHE A 36 -1.84 2.54 4.04
CA PHE A 36 -0.67 1.67 4.11
C PHE A 36 -0.92 0.62 5.20
N SER A 37 -0.43 -0.59 5.00
CA SER A 37 -0.40 -1.59 6.07
C SER A 37 0.51 -1.14 7.21
N ARG A 38 0.22 -1.61 8.43
CA ARG A 38 1.08 -1.37 9.59
C ARG A 38 2.54 -1.81 9.33
N PRO A 39 2.82 -3.02 8.79
CA PRO A 39 4.20 -3.42 8.50
C PRO A 39 4.90 -2.50 7.49
N LEU A 40 4.23 -2.09 6.41
CA LEU A 40 4.80 -1.13 5.46
C LEU A 40 5.12 0.20 6.13
N TRP A 41 4.22 0.69 6.98
CA TRP A 41 4.43 1.93 7.72
C TRP A 41 5.66 1.84 8.63
N GLU A 42 5.74 0.80 9.45
CA GLU A 42 6.82 0.65 10.43
C GLU A 42 8.19 0.44 9.77
N ILE A 43 8.24 -0.41 8.74
CA ILE A 43 9.50 -0.86 8.14
C ILE A 43 9.94 0.03 6.98
N GLY A 44 9.00 0.60 6.22
CA GLY A 44 9.30 1.43 5.05
C GLY A 44 9.26 2.92 5.32
N ILE A 45 8.38 3.38 6.23
CA ILE A 45 8.13 4.81 6.45
C ILE A 45 8.80 5.29 7.73
N THR A 46 8.52 4.68 8.88
CA THR A 46 9.01 5.14 10.20
C THR A 46 10.16 4.32 10.77
N ALA A 47 10.92 3.64 9.91
CA ALA A 47 11.90 2.65 10.34
C ALA A 47 13.07 3.22 11.17
N ALA A 48 13.41 4.49 10.97
CA ALA A 48 14.37 5.17 11.82
C ALA A 48 13.68 5.64 13.12
N ARG A 49 14.29 5.36 14.28
CA ARG A 49 13.80 5.90 15.56
C ARG A 49 13.90 7.43 15.52
N ASN A 50 12.82 8.13 15.89
CA ASN A 50 12.72 9.60 15.96
C ASN A 50 12.68 10.34 14.60
N VAL A 51 12.07 9.74 13.57
CA VAL A 51 11.78 10.45 12.30
C VAL A 51 10.82 11.62 12.59
N PRO A 52 11.22 12.88 12.33
CA PRO A 52 10.32 14.03 12.41
C PRO A 52 9.11 13.86 11.50
N GLU A 53 7.99 14.50 11.84
CA GLU A 53 6.72 14.38 11.10
C GLU A 53 6.88 14.67 9.59
N GLU A 54 7.64 15.71 9.27
CA GLU A 54 7.95 16.14 7.90
C GLU A 54 8.70 15.08 7.08
N GLU A 55 9.53 14.27 7.75
CA GLU A 55 10.37 13.27 7.09
C GLU A 55 9.54 12.02 6.71
N PHE A 56 8.56 11.61 7.52
CA PHE A 56 7.68 10.52 7.11
C PHE A 56 6.73 10.94 5.98
N GLU A 57 6.23 12.18 5.98
CA GLU A 57 5.40 12.68 4.87
C GLU A 57 6.16 12.64 3.53
N GLY A 58 7.46 12.98 3.55
CA GLY A 58 8.33 12.86 2.38
C GLY A 58 8.40 11.43 1.84
N ARG A 59 8.62 10.46 2.73
CA ARG A 59 8.69 9.04 2.37
C ARG A 59 7.36 8.51 1.82
N VAL A 60 6.24 8.91 2.42
CA VAL A 60 4.91 8.57 1.88
C VAL A 60 4.74 9.14 0.48
N ARG A 61 5.13 10.40 0.25
CA ARG A 61 5.08 11.01 -1.09
C ARG A 61 5.93 10.25 -2.10
N ASP A 62 7.12 9.80 -1.72
CA ASP A 62 8.00 9.05 -2.62
C ASP A 62 7.38 7.72 -3.05
N VAL A 63 6.77 6.97 -2.11
CA VAL A 63 6.04 5.73 -2.42
C VAL A 63 4.85 5.99 -3.34
N LEU A 64 4.04 7.01 -3.03
CA LEU A 64 2.86 7.36 -3.84
C LEU A 64 3.28 7.85 -5.23
N MET A 65 4.41 8.56 -5.37
CA MET A 65 4.96 8.96 -6.66
C MET A 65 5.36 7.76 -7.49
N ALA A 66 6.08 6.80 -6.90
CA ALA A 66 6.47 5.57 -7.57
C ALA A 66 5.26 4.80 -8.11
N PHE A 67 4.19 4.70 -7.31
CA PHE A 67 2.93 4.12 -7.75
C PHE A 67 2.27 4.90 -8.89
N ARG A 68 2.20 6.23 -8.80
CA ARG A 68 1.66 7.07 -9.88
C ARG A 68 2.41 6.89 -11.19
N LEU A 69 3.74 6.80 -11.15
CA LEU A 69 4.58 6.53 -12.31
C LEU A 69 4.27 5.14 -12.90
N LYS A 70 4.09 4.12 -12.05
CA LYS A 70 3.68 2.79 -12.50
C LYS A 70 2.32 2.83 -13.20
N LEU A 71 1.33 3.51 -12.63
CA LEU A 71 0.00 3.64 -13.24
C LEU A 71 0.05 4.37 -14.59
N ALA A 72 0.84 5.45 -14.69
CA ALA A 72 1.00 6.18 -15.94
C ALA A 72 1.63 5.33 -17.05
N ALA A 73 2.46 4.36 -16.69
CA ALA A 73 3.08 3.42 -17.63
C ALA A 73 2.21 2.17 -17.90
N ALA A 74 1.15 1.94 -17.12
CA ALA A 74 0.32 0.75 -17.24
C ALA A 74 -0.57 0.81 -18.49
N ARG A 75 -0.62 -0.29 -19.24
CA ARG A 75 -1.50 -0.43 -20.42
C ARG A 75 -2.84 -1.08 -20.11
N VAL A 76 -2.93 -1.77 -18.97
CA VAL A 76 -4.10 -2.53 -18.53
C VAL A 76 -4.33 -2.23 -17.05
N ALA A 77 -5.60 -2.04 -16.67
CA ALA A 77 -5.98 -1.89 -15.27
C ALA A 77 -6.01 -3.27 -14.60
N SER A 78 -5.34 -3.38 -13.45
CA SER A 78 -5.35 -4.57 -12.60
C SER A 78 -5.76 -4.15 -11.18
N PRO A 79 -6.60 -4.92 -10.47
CA PRO A 79 -6.93 -4.64 -9.07
C PRO A 79 -5.74 -4.88 -8.14
N LEU A 80 -4.73 -5.65 -8.58
CA LEU A 80 -3.46 -5.82 -7.89
C LEU A 80 -2.34 -5.24 -8.76
N VAL A 81 -1.65 -4.22 -8.27
CA VAL A 81 -0.56 -3.56 -8.98
C VAL A 81 0.74 -3.72 -8.20
N GLU A 82 1.70 -4.39 -8.82
CA GLU A 82 3.08 -4.44 -8.36
C GLU A 82 3.87 -3.23 -8.87
N PHE A 83 4.59 -2.56 -7.98
CA PHE A 83 5.44 -1.43 -8.34
C PHE A 83 6.68 -1.32 -7.46
N PRO A 84 7.84 -0.94 -8.02
CA PRO A 84 9.03 -0.71 -7.21
C PRO A 84 8.95 0.67 -6.53
N ALA A 85 9.29 0.73 -5.24
CA ALA A 85 9.53 1.96 -4.48
C ALA A 85 10.93 1.92 -3.86
N LEU A 86 11.58 3.07 -3.73
CA LEU A 86 12.85 3.17 -3.02
C LEU A 86 12.58 3.40 -1.53
N LEU A 87 12.98 2.44 -0.70
CA LEU A 87 12.77 2.47 0.75
C LEU A 87 14.11 2.29 1.47
N ALA A 88 14.33 3.08 2.53
CA ALA A 88 15.50 2.94 3.38
C ALA A 88 15.17 2.04 4.58
N PHE A 89 15.86 0.90 4.68
CA PHE A 89 15.64 -0.10 5.72
C PHE A 89 16.80 -0.10 6.72
N PRO A 90 16.56 0.13 8.02
CA PRO A 90 17.60 0.03 9.03
C PRO A 90 18.32 -1.33 9.01
N PRO A 91 19.63 -1.36 9.28
CA PRO A 91 20.49 -0.23 9.64
C PRO A 91 21.01 0.58 8.43
N ASN A 92 20.58 0.28 7.21
CA ASN A 92 21.11 0.89 6.00
C ASN A 92 20.34 2.18 5.64
N PRO A 93 21.00 3.36 5.65
CA PRO A 93 20.34 4.60 5.27
C PRO A 93 20.13 4.74 3.75
N ILE A 94 20.78 3.90 2.94
CA ILE A 94 20.70 3.97 1.48
C ILE A 94 19.36 3.35 1.03
N PRO A 95 18.48 4.11 0.34
CA PRO A 95 17.25 3.56 -0.20
C PRO A 95 17.51 2.42 -1.20
N GLN A 96 16.76 1.32 -1.05
CA GLN A 96 16.81 0.16 -1.93
C GLN A 96 15.46 -0.04 -2.61
N ALA A 97 15.50 -0.60 -3.82
CA ALA A 97 14.27 -0.95 -4.52
C ALA A 97 13.56 -2.09 -3.79
N CYS A 98 12.33 -1.82 -3.35
CA CYS A 98 11.41 -2.77 -2.76
C CYS A 98 10.16 -2.82 -3.64
N VAL A 99 9.76 -4.02 -4.06
CA VAL A 99 8.48 -4.19 -4.78
C VAL A 99 7.36 -4.09 -3.76
N LEU A 100 6.45 -3.15 -3.94
CA LEU A 100 5.24 -3.04 -3.14
C LEU A 100 4.03 -3.47 -3.95
N PHE A 101 2.97 -3.83 -3.25
CA PHE A 101 1.69 -4.17 -3.84
C PHE A 101 0.67 -3.10 -3.48
N ALA A 102 -0.05 -2.60 -4.47
CA ALA A 102 -1.25 -1.80 -4.28
C ALA A 102 -2.47 -2.65 -4.65
N VAL A 103 -3.38 -2.83 -3.69
CA VAL A 103 -4.63 -3.55 -3.86
C VAL A 103 -5.77 -2.55 -3.92
N ALA A 104 -6.51 -2.55 -5.01
CA ALA A 104 -7.76 -1.84 -5.15
C ALA A 104 -8.92 -2.72 -4.65
N HIS A 105 -9.74 -2.18 -3.76
CA HIS A 105 -10.88 -2.89 -3.18
C HIS A 105 -12.08 -1.96 -3.01
N GLN A 106 -13.27 -2.53 -2.89
CA GLN A 106 -14.51 -1.80 -2.66
C GLN A 106 -14.81 -1.74 -1.17
N GLU A 107 -15.13 -0.54 -0.70
CA GLU A 107 -15.64 -0.29 0.65
C GLU A 107 -17.15 -0.53 0.73
N ALA A 108 -17.68 -0.55 1.95
CA ALA A 108 -19.09 -0.78 2.22
C ALA A 108 -20.03 0.27 1.58
N ASP A 109 -19.55 1.49 1.33
CA ASP A 109 -20.27 2.58 0.66
C ASP A 109 -20.13 2.59 -0.87
N ALA A 110 -19.60 1.50 -1.44
CA ALA A 110 -19.26 1.36 -2.86
C ALA A 110 -18.16 2.33 -3.36
N GLN A 111 -17.43 2.99 -2.46
CA GLN A 111 -16.24 3.74 -2.81
C GLN A 111 -15.05 2.79 -3.02
N MET A 112 -14.26 3.02 -4.07
CA MET A 112 -13.00 2.29 -4.28
C MET A 112 -11.90 2.87 -3.37
N ALA A 113 -11.16 2.01 -2.69
CA ALA A 113 -9.99 2.35 -1.88
C ALA A 113 -8.75 1.60 -2.36
N LEU A 114 -7.56 2.11 -1.98
CA LEU A 114 -6.27 1.49 -2.25
C LEU A 114 -5.55 1.17 -0.94
N THR A 115 -5.09 -0.07 -0.79
CA THR A 115 -4.22 -0.49 0.31
C THR A 115 -2.85 -0.89 -0.22
N PHE A 116 -1.79 -0.37 0.40
CA PHE A 116 -0.41 -0.64 0.03
C PHE A 116 0.24 -1.60 1.02
N LEU A 117 0.96 -2.59 0.49
CA LEU A 117 1.45 -3.76 1.23
C LEU A 117 2.89 -4.08 0.86
N LEU A 118 3.66 -4.60 1.81
CA LEU A 118 4.94 -5.26 1.58
C LEU A 118 4.74 -6.62 0.90
N PRO A 119 5.77 -7.16 0.22
CA PRO A 119 5.68 -8.46 -0.44
C PRO A 119 5.26 -9.62 0.45
N GLY A 120 5.75 -9.65 1.69
CA GLY A 120 5.43 -10.73 2.63
C GLY A 120 3.99 -10.73 3.12
N GLU A 121 3.21 -9.70 2.81
CA GLU A 121 1.82 -9.57 3.24
C GLU A 121 0.82 -10.12 2.20
N VAL A 122 1.29 -10.44 1.00
CA VAL A 122 0.44 -10.94 -0.09
C VAL A 122 0.79 -12.40 -0.37
N SER A 123 -0.16 -13.31 -0.10
CA SER A 123 -0.06 -14.70 -0.55
C SER A 123 -0.71 -14.83 -1.92
N THR A 124 0.09 -14.86 -2.99
CA THR A 124 -0.43 -15.09 -4.34
C THR A 124 -0.65 -16.58 -4.56
N THR A 125 -1.89 -17.06 -4.43
CA THR A 125 -2.27 -18.39 -4.94
C THR A 125 -2.68 -18.23 -6.41
N SER A 126 -1.80 -18.60 -7.34
CA SER A 126 -2.17 -18.70 -8.75
C SER A 126 -3.02 -19.96 -8.95
N ILE A 127 -4.33 -19.81 -9.03
CA ILE A 127 -5.18 -20.91 -9.51
C ILE A 127 -5.05 -20.92 -11.04
N PRO A 128 -4.51 -21.98 -11.67
CA PRO A 128 -4.50 -22.05 -13.12
C PRO A 128 -5.94 -22.02 -13.61
N PHE A 129 -6.26 -21.02 -14.45
CA PHE A 129 -7.53 -20.95 -15.14
C PHE A 129 -7.59 -22.09 -16.17
N SER A 130 -8.20 -23.21 -15.81
CA SER A 130 -8.62 -24.21 -16.79
C SER A 130 -9.88 -23.69 -17.48
N ALA A 131 -9.73 -23.19 -18.70
CA ALA A 131 -10.85 -23.06 -19.61
C ALA A 131 -11.34 -24.49 -19.93
N GLY A 132 -12.55 -24.83 -19.47
CA GLY A 132 -13.23 -26.05 -19.90
C GLY A 132 -13.71 -25.89 -21.34
N GLU A 133 -13.41 -26.87 -22.18
CA GLU A 133 -14.02 -27.10 -23.50
C GLU A 133 -15.48 -27.54 -23.39
#